data_AF-A0AAD6TT88-F1
#
_entry.id   AF-A0AAD6TT88-F1
#
_cell.length_a   1.000
_cell.length_b   1.000
_cell.length_c   1.000
_cell.angle_alpha   90.00
_cell.angle_beta   90.00
_cell.angle_gamma   90.00
#
_symmetry.space_group_name_H-M   'P 1'
#
loop_
_entity.id
_entity.type
_entity.pdbx_description
1 polymer ?
#
loop_
_entity_poly.entity_id
_entity_poly.type
_entity_poly.pdbx_seq_one_letter_code
_entity_poly.pdbx_strand_id
1 'polypeptide(L)'
;TVVQFRTIDWMLEACTLRIRLPGHGQNNAPNFNTKTNRVEVHRINQSSILDIASLAVDSLPPAREKLASVQIDANDGLEWAYHFPCAMDTLHTFIITAADFQTDLDWWQDKRLEIPCALLLIQ
;
A
#
# COMPACT_ATOMS: atom_id res chain seq x y z
N THR A 1 0.54 5.51 -5.74
CA THR A 1 -0.68 5.63 -4.92
C THR A 1 -0.36 6.17 -3.53
N VAL A 2 -1.19 7.08 -3.00
CA VAL A 2 -1.12 7.55 -1.60
C VAL A 2 -2.21 6.87 -0.78
N VAL A 3 -1.89 6.42 0.44
CA VAL A 3 -2.86 5.81 1.35
C VAL A 3 -2.76 6.46 2.74
N GLN A 4 -3.91 6.87 3.27
CA GLN A 4 -4.02 7.50 4.60
C GLN A 4 -4.98 6.72 5.49
N PHE A 5 -4.57 6.49 6.73
CA PHE A 5 -5.38 5.81 7.73
C PHE A 5 -5.32 6.54 9.07
N ARG A 6 -6.47 6.67 9.72
CA ARG A 6 -6.60 7.13 11.10
C ARG A 6 -6.51 5.91 12.02
N THR A 7 -5.65 5.96 13.02
CA THR A 7 -5.47 4.86 13.95
C THR A 7 -6.62 4.82 14.94
N ILE A 8 -7.20 3.63 15.09
CA ILE A 8 -8.10 3.30 16.18
C ILE A 8 -7.31 2.31 17.04
N ASP A 9 -6.75 2.82 18.13
CA ASP A 9 -5.98 2.01 19.06
C ASP A 9 -6.87 1.57 20.22
N TRP A 10 -6.82 0.30 20.60
CA TRP A 10 -7.48 -0.23 21.80
C TRP A 10 -6.51 -0.31 22.98
N MET A 11 -5.66 0.72 23.15
CA MET A 11 -4.60 0.82 24.16
C MET A 11 -3.45 -0.21 23.99
N LEU A 12 -3.14 -0.60 22.75
CA LEU A 12 -2.00 -1.48 22.45
C LEU A 12 -0.78 -0.70 21.95
N GLU A 13 -0.96 0.57 21.56
CA GLU A 13 0.07 1.47 21.02
C GLU A 13 0.87 0.91 19.83
N ALA A 14 0.35 -0.14 19.19
CA ALA A 14 1.01 -0.90 18.14
C ALA A 14 0.09 -1.06 16.93
N CYS A 15 0.56 -0.60 15.78
CA CYS A 15 -0.15 -0.70 14.50
C CYS A 15 0.63 -1.57 13.51
N THR A 16 -0.12 -2.22 12.63
CA THR A 16 0.44 -3.01 11.53
C THR A 16 -0.11 -2.52 10.20
N LEU A 17 0.79 -2.08 9.31
CA LEU A 17 0.47 -1.92 7.89
C LEU A 17 0.64 -3.28 7.23
N ARG A 18 -0.45 -3.87 6.74
CA ARG A 18 -0.41 -5.15 6.00
C ARG A 18 -0.82 -4.95 4.55
N ILE A 19 0.04 -5.41 3.64
CA ILE A 19 -0.24 -5.49 2.21
C ILE A 19 -0.38 -6.97 1.87
N ARG A 20 -1.55 -7.33 1.34
CA ARG A 20 -1.84 -8.70 0.92
C ARG A 20 -2.39 -8.69 -0.49
N LEU A 21 -1.77 -9.46 -1.38
CA LEU A 21 -2.22 -9.70 -2.74
C LEU A 21 -2.36 -11.22 -2.93
N PRO A 22 -3.50 -11.70 -3.43
CA PRO A 22 -3.68 -13.12 -3.71
C PRO A 22 -2.86 -13.55 -4.92
N GLY A 23 -2.26 -14.73 -4.91
CA GLY A 23 -1.55 -15.30 -6.06
C GLY A 23 -2.49 -15.90 -7.14
N HIS A 24 -1.93 -16.19 -8.30
CA HIS A 24 -2.66 -16.75 -9.45
C HIS A 24 -3.29 -18.10 -9.09
N GLY A 25 -4.61 -18.20 -9.22
CA GLY A 25 -5.39 -19.41 -8.88
C GLY A 25 -6.19 -19.31 -7.57
N GLN A 26 -6.05 -18.23 -6.80
CA GLN A 26 -7.01 -17.93 -5.73
C GLN A 26 -8.25 -17.21 -6.30
N ASN A 27 -9.43 -17.43 -5.68
CA ASN A 27 -10.66 -16.73 -6.07
C ASN A 27 -10.44 -15.21 -6.00
N ASN A 28 -10.80 -14.49 -7.06
CA ASN A 28 -10.57 -13.04 -7.24
C ASN A 28 -9.08 -12.62 -7.36
N ALA A 29 -8.19 -13.54 -7.73
CA ALA A 29 -6.81 -13.19 -8.04
C ALA A 29 -6.73 -12.24 -9.25
N PRO A 30 -6.02 -11.10 -9.14
CA PRO A 30 -5.71 -10.27 -10.30
C PRO A 30 -4.90 -11.08 -11.31
N ASN A 31 -5.14 -10.85 -12.60
CA ASN A 31 -4.28 -11.39 -13.66
C ASN A 31 -2.96 -10.60 -13.65
N PHE A 32 -1.98 -11.07 -12.88
CA PHE A 32 -0.63 -10.52 -12.91
C PHE A 32 0.13 -11.07 -14.12
N ASN A 33 0.80 -10.19 -14.86
CA ASN A 33 1.79 -10.63 -15.83
C ASN A 33 2.95 -11.34 -15.08
N THR A 34 3.55 -12.36 -15.70
CA THR A 34 4.63 -13.19 -15.15
C THR A 34 5.97 -12.44 -14.95
N LYS A 35 5.97 -11.12 -15.14
CA LYS A 35 7.13 -10.27 -14.84
C LYS A 35 7.23 -10.03 -13.34
N THR A 36 8.46 -9.95 -12.87
CA THR A 36 8.80 -9.61 -11.49
C THR A 36 8.36 -8.19 -11.18
N ASN A 37 7.14 -8.01 -10.65
CA ASN A 37 6.62 -6.71 -10.26
C ASN A 37 7.19 -6.31 -8.90
N ARG A 38 7.77 -5.11 -8.80
CA ARG A 38 8.40 -4.64 -7.57
C ARG A 38 7.80 -3.31 -7.16
N VAL A 39 7.47 -3.21 -5.87
CA VAL A 39 6.77 -2.07 -5.30
C VAL A 39 7.57 -1.53 -4.13
N GLU A 40 7.62 -0.21 -4.00
CA GLU A 40 8.27 0.44 -2.86
C GLU A 40 7.23 1.03 -1.92
N VAL A 41 7.45 0.84 -0.62
CA VAL A 41 6.59 1.38 0.42
C VAL A 41 7.38 2.46 1.16
N HIS A 42 6.80 3.66 1.22
CA HIS A 42 7.40 4.83 1.83
C HIS A 42 6.48 5.40 2.90
N ARG A 43 7.07 5.92 3.98
CA ARG A 43 6.35 6.70 4.99
C ARG A 43 6.48 8.18 4.69
N ILE A 44 5.39 8.92 4.88
CA ILE A 44 5.38 10.38 4.81
C ILE A 44 5.00 10.97 6.16
N ASN A 45 5.64 12.09 6.51
CA ASN A 45 5.30 12.87 7.68
C ASN A 45 4.16 13.85 7.39
N GLN A 46 2.98 13.30 7.19
CA GLN A 46 1.77 14.08 6.92
C GLN A 46 0.72 13.75 7.98
N SER A 47 0.45 14.72 8.84
CA SER A 47 -0.49 14.61 9.96
C SER A 47 -1.88 15.21 9.67
N SER A 48 -2.04 15.90 8.53
CA SER A 48 -3.34 16.38 8.06
C SER A 48 -3.85 15.55 6.87
N ILE A 49 -5.17 15.52 6.71
CA ILE A 49 -5.81 14.88 5.55
C ILE A 49 -5.28 15.55 4.29
N LEU A 50 -4.81 14.75 3.34
CA LEU A 50 -4.37 15.24 2.05
C LEU A 50 -5.57 15.45 1.14
N ASP A 51 -5.60 16.59 0.46
CA ASP A 51 -6.56 16.81 -0.62
C ASP A 51 -6.09 16.07 -1.88
N ILE A 52 -6.62 14.86 -2.06
CA ILE A 52 -6.32 13.96 -3.18
C ILE A 52 -6.63 14.61 -4.54
N ALA A 53 -7.61 15.51 -4.62
CA ALA A 53 -7.95 16.19 -5.88
C ALA A 53 -6.89 17.21 -6.30
N SER A 54 -6.14 17.76 -5.34
CA SER A 54 -5.08 18.75 -5.56
C SER A 54 -3.68 18.14 -5.66
N LEU A 55 -3.54 16.84 -5.38
CA LEU A 55 -2.26 16.14 -5.36
C LEU A 55 -1.71 15.93 -6.78
N ALA A 56 -0.92 16.87 -7.26
CA ALA A 56 0.02 16.70 -8.37
C ALA A 56 1.34 16.09 -7.88
N VAL A 57 2.13 15.50 -8.80
CA VAL A 57 3.48 14.95 -8.53
C VAL A 57 4.36 15.94 -7.77
N ASP A 58 4.28 17.23 -8.12
CA ASP A 58 5.09 18.29 -7.51
C ASP A 58 4.59 18.72 -6.13
N SER A 59 3.33 18.45 -5.81
CA SER A 59 2.70 18.78 -4.53
C SER A 59 2.74 17.61 -3.54
N LEU A 60 3.25 16.46 -3.99
CA LEU A 60 3.38 15.26 -3.17
C LEU A 60 4.40 15.55 -2.06
N PRO A 61 4.05 15.37 -0.78
CA PRO A 61 5.03 15.55 0.27
C PRO A 61 6.19 14.56 0.07
N PRO A 62 7.45 14.96 0.35
CA PRO A 62 8.58 14.08 0.10
C PRO A 62 8.51 12.83 0.98
N ALA A 63 8.88 11.69 0.39
CA ALA A 63 9.06 10.44 1.12
C ALA A 63 10.13 10.65 2.21
N ARG A 64 9.75 10.45 3.47
CA ARG A 64 10.68 10.59 4.61
C ARG A 64 11.58 9.38 4.74
N GLU A 65 10.99 8.20 4.56
CA GLU A 65 11.64 6.93 4.85
C GLU A 65 11.09 5.86 3.91
N LYS A 66 12.00 5.13 3.27
CA LYS A 66 11.67 3.90 2.54
C LYS A 66 11.57 2.76 3.55
N LEU A 67 10.38 2.22 3.72
CA LEU A 67 10.10 1.12 4.65
C LEU A 67 10.46 -0.23 4.05
N ALA A 68 10.16 -0.44 2.76
CA ALA A 68 10.41 -1.69 2.07
C ALA A 68 10.50 -1.56 0.56
N SER A 69 11.17 -2.54 -0.05
CA SER A 69 11.06 -2.88 -1.46
C SER A 69 10.48 -4.30 -1.53
N VAL A 70 9.26 -4.41 -2.01
CA VAL A 70 8.46 -5.63 -1.94
C VAL A 70 8.34 -6.23 -3.34
N GLN A 71 8.75 -7.49 -3.47
CA GLN A 71 8.61 -8.26 -4.70
C GLN A 71 7.25 -8.96 -4.68
N ILE A 72 6.47 -8.81 -5.75
CA ILE A 72 5.21 -9.53 -5.93
C ILE A 72 5.50 -10.78 -6.76
N ASP A 73 5.15 -11.94 -6.22
CA ASP A 73 5.17 -13.20 -6.96
C ASP A 73 3.80 -13.43 -7.60
N ALA A 74 3.77 -13.77 -8.88
CA ALA A 74 2.50 -13.99 -9.58
C ALA A 74 1.79 -15.26 -9.07
N ASN A 75 2.53 -16.29 -8.65
CA ASN A 75 1.97 -17.57 -8.20
C ASN A 75 1.59 -17.55 -6.72
N ASP A 76 2.48 -17.04 -5.87
CA ASP A 76 2.28 -17.03 -4.41
C ASP A 76 1.57 -15.76 -3.93
N GLY A 77 1.54 -14.72 -4.77
CA GLY A 77 1.00 -13.41 -4.43
C GLY A 77 1.98 -12.60 -3.59
N LEU A 78 1.44 -11.87 -2.63
CA LEU A 78 2.20 -11.07 -1.68
C LEU A 78 1.55 -11.11 -0.30
N GLU A 79 2.34 -11.37 0.74
CA GLU A 79 1.98 -11.03 2.11
C GLU A 79 3.15 -10.32 2.77
N TRP A 80 2.96 -9.05 3.08
CA TRP A 80 3.95 -8.21 3.74
C TRP A 80 3.30 -7.41 4.86
N ALA A 81 4.02 -7.28 5.98
CA ALA A 81 3.57 -6.53 7.14
C ALA A 81 4.70 -5.68 7.72
N TYR A 82 4.36 -4.46 8.13
CA TYR A 82 5.24 -3.56 8.84
C TYR A 82 4.59 -3.10 10.15
N HIS A 83 5.31 -3.30 11.25
CA HIS A 83 4.86 -2.95 12.59
C HIS A 83 5.49 -1.62 13.00
N PHE A 84 4.69 -0.74 13.57
CA PHE A 84 5.14 0.56 14.05
C PHE A 84 4.33 1.03 15.26
N PRO A 85 4.94 1.85 16.14
CA PRO A 85 4.21 2.45 17.24
C PRO A 85 3.22 3.48 16.71
N CYS A 86 2.01 3.49 17.27
CA CYS A 86 0.97 4.45 16.94
C CYS A 86 0.19 4.82 18.20
N ALA A 87 -0.11 6.11 18.36
CA ALA A 87 -1.03 6.52 19.40
C ALA A 87 -2.47 6.44 18.88
N MET A 88 -3.43 6.48 19.80
CA MET A 88 -4.83 6.66 19.43
C MET A 88 -5.00 7.99 18.70
N ASP A 89 -5.85 8.00 17.66
CA ASP A 89 -6.21 9.21 16.93
C ASP A 89 -5.04 9.89 16.19
N THR A 90 -4.03 9.12 15.77
CA THR A 90 -2.96 9.63 14.90
C THR A 90 -3.24 9.30 13.44
N LEU A 91 -2.92 10.25 12.56
CA LEU A 91 -2.98 10.03 11.13
C LEU A 91 -1.63 9.50 10.63
N HIS A 92 -1.67 8.36 9.94
CA HIS A 92 -0.49 7.79 9.30
C HIS A 92 -0.68 7.77 7.79
N THR A 93 0.33 8.27 7.08
CA THR A 93 0.32 8.41 5.62
C THR A 93 1.46 7.60 5.02
N PHE A 94 1.12 6.75 4.06
CA PHE A 94 2.06 5.93 3.33
C PHE A 94 1.91 6.14 1.83
N ILE A 95 3.01 5.98 1.11
CA ILE A 95 3.03 5.94 -0.34
C ILE A 95 3.46 4.57 -0.79
N ILE A 96 2.77 4.07 -1.80
CA ILE A 96 3.10 2.86 -2.53
C ILE A 96 3.41 3.28 -3.96
N THR A 97 4.62 3.00 -4.43
CA THR A 97 5.07 3.32 -5.80
C THR A 97 5.56 2.08 -6.52
N ALA A 98 5.39 2.04 -7.84
CA ALA A 98 6.16 1.14 -8.68
C ALA A 98 7.66 1.38 -8.51
N ALA A 99 8.45 0.31 -8.44
CA ALA A 99 9.90 0.40 -8.32
C ALA A 99 10.62 0.50 -9.67
N ASP A 100 9.90 0.28 -10.77
CA ASP A 100 10.38 0.33 -12.14
C ASP A 100 9.25 0.71 -13.12
N PHE A 101 9.63 1.04 -14.35
CA PHE A 101 8.70 1.39 -15.44
C PHE A 101 7.96 0.18 -16.03
N GLN A 102 8.23 -1.03 -15.55
CA GLN A 102 7.54 -2.24 -16.01
C GLN A 102 6.38 -2.64 -15.08
N THR A 103 6.29 -1.97 -13.93
CA THR A 103 5.27 -2.20 -12.91
C THR A 103 4.25 -1.07 -12.97
N ASP A 104 3.04 -1.34 -13.48
CA ASP A 104 1.93 -0.38 -13.45
C ASP A 104 1.07 -0.59 -12.20
N LEU A 105 1.08 0.35 -11.27
CA LEU A 105 0.48 0.17 -9.96
C LEU A 105 -0.84 0.93 -9.83
N ASP A 106 -1.98 0.22 -9.89
CA ASP A 106 -3.26 0.75 -9.44
C ASP A 106 -3.74 0.03 -8.17
N TRP A 107 -4.22 0.80 -7.20
CA TRP A 107 -4.58 0.30 -5.87
C TRP A 107 -5.99 0.74 -5.51
N TRP A 108 -6.84 -0.23 -5.23
CA TRP A 108 -8.17 0.00 -4.70
C TRP A 108 -8.48 -0.95 -3.55
N GLN A 109 -9.37 -0.50 -2.66
CA GLN A 109 -9.86 -1.31 -1.56
C GLN A 109 -11.38 -1.45 -1.62
N ASP A 110 -11.88 -2.68 -1.71
CA ASP A 110 -13.29 -2.97 -1.49
C ASP A 110 -13.49 -3.59 -0.11
N LYS A 111 -14.12 -2.83 0.79
CA LYS A 111 -14.40 -3.22 2.16
C LYS A 111 -15.37 -4.41 2.27
N ARG A 112 -15.99 -4.83 1.17
CA ARG A 112 -16.90 -5.98 1.11
C ARG A 112 -16.18 -7.29 0.80
N LEU A 113 -14.92 -7.23 0.34
CA LEU A 113 -14.12 -8.42 0.06
C LEU A 113 -13.31 -8.84 1.30
N GLU A 114 -13.20 -10.14 1.54
CA GLU A 114 -12.37 -10.70 2.63
C GLU A 114 -10.89 -10.32 2.48
N ILE A 115 -10.45 -10.12 1.23
CA ILE A 115 -9.15 -9.54 0.88
C ILE A 115 -9.44 -8.20 0.23
N PRO A 116 -9.48 -7.11 1.03
CA PRO A 116 -10.00 -5.84 0.54
C PRO A 116 -9.06 -5.19 -0.47
N CYS A 117 -7.75 -5.46 -0.41
CA CYS A 117 -6.77 -4.89 -1.32
C CYS A 117 -6.76 -5.63 -2.64
N ALA A 118 -7.11 -4.95 -3.72
CA ALA A 118 -6.86 -5.41 -5.06
C ALA A 118 -5.85 -4.46 -5.71
N LEU A 119 -4.70 -5.02 -6.04
CA LEU A 119 -3.73 -4.36 -6.90
C LEU A 119 -4.06 -4.74 -8.33
N LEU A 120 -4.41 -3.76 -9.15
CA LEU A 120 -4.57 -3.97 -10.58
C LEU A 120 -3.28 -3.49 -11.25
N LEU A 121 -2.56 -4.46 -11.82
CA LEU A 121 -1.43 -4.21 -12.71
C LEU A 121 -1.96 -4.23 -14.15
N ILE A 122 -2.24 -3.06 -14.72
CA ILE A 122 -2.69 -2.95 -16.12
C ILE A 122 -1.47 -2.73 -17.00
N GLN A 123 -1.28 -3.55 -18.04
CA GLN A 123 -0.50 -3.17 -19.22
C GLN A 123 -1.43 -2.82 -20.37
#